data_AF-A0A9X2EGL5-F1
#
_entry.id   AF-A0A9X2EGL5-F1
#
_cell.length_a   1.000
_cell.length_b   1.000
_cell.length_c   1.000
_cell.angle_alpha   90.00
_cell.angle_beta   90.00
_cell.angle_gamma   90.00
#
_symmetry.space_group_name_H-M   'P 1'
#
loop_
_entity.id
_entity.type
_entity.pdbx_description
1 polymer ?
#
loop_
_entity_poly.entity_id
_entity_poly.type
_entity_poly.pdbx_seq_one_letter_code
_entity_poly.pdbx_strand_id
1 'polypeptide(L)'
;MRKIQIQNAAHEVATQVRVVEDTIEAALAEIAELQGRMIHARSVAGVATATGHEALAEVAKTIQGLVEARGGMANAHRILKDTTRVVPGLRTTGFGDVGECPPPEGAVDLKIVA
;
A
#
# COMPACT_ATOMS: atom_id res chain seq x y z
N MET A 1 -7.62 22.47 -25.60
CA MET A 1 -7.73 22.74 -24.15
C MET A 1 -8.20 21.53 -23.35
N ARG A 2 -9.33 20.88 -23.69
CA ARG A 2 -9.87 19.71 -22.94
C ARG A 2 -8.89 18.54 -22.71
N LYS A 3 -8.08 18.18 -23.73
CA LYS A 3 -7.06 17.11 -23.59
C LYS A 3 -6.04 17.42 -22.50
N ILE A 4 -5.54 18.65 -22.44
CA ILE A 4 -4.54 19.09 -21.45
C ILE A 4 -5.15 19.05 -20.05
N GLN A 5 -6.40 19.49 -19.90
CA GLN A 5 -7.11 19.41 -18.61
C GLN A 5 -7.26 17.97 -18.11
N ILE A 6 -7.58 17.02 -19.00
CA ILE A 6 -7.66 15.59 -18.67
C ILE A 6 -6.30 15.04 -18.23
N GLN A 7 -5.24 15.40 -18.96
CA GLN A 7 -3.89 14.94 -18.63
C GLN A 7 -3.39 15.50 -17.30
N ASN A 8 -3.67 16.77 -17.00
CA ASN A 8 -3.32 17.39 -15.73
C ASN A 8 -4.06 16.73 -14.56
N ALA A 9 -5.37 16.53 -14.68
CA ALA A 9 -6.16 15.85 -13.65
C ALA A 9 -5.69 14.41 -13.40
N ALA A 10 -5.36 13.67 -14.47
CA ALA A 10 -4.81 12.32 -14.34
C ALA A 10 -3.42 12.33 -13.67
N HIS A 11 -2.58 13.32 -13.98
CA HIS A 11 -1.27 13.48 -13.36
C HIS A 11 -1.40 13.78 -11.85
N GLU A 12 -2.28 14.71 -11.47
CA GLU A 12 -2.54 15.05 -10.06
C GLU A 12 -2.97 13.82 -9.26
N VAL A 13 -3.90 13.02 -9.80
CA VAL A 13 -4.34 11.78 -9.15
C VAL A 13 -3.20 10.78 -9.06
N ALA A 14 -2.44 10.55 -10.14
CA ALA A 14 -1.33 9.59 -10.15
C ALA A 14 -0.25 9.96 -9.13
N THR A 15 0.10 11.25 -9.04
CA THR A 15 1.04 11.76 -8.04
C THR A 15 0.51 11.54 -6.62
N GLN A 16 -0.77 11.85 -6.36
CA GLN A 16 -1.34 11.68 -5.04
C GLN A 16 -1.45 10.20 -4.62
N VAL A 17 -1.75 9.29 -5.55
CA VAL A 17 -1.76 7.85 -5.27
C VAL A 17 -0.40 7.39 -4.76
N ARG A 18 0.69 7.79 -5.43
CA ARG A 18 2.05 7.43 -5.00
C ARG A 18 2.38 7.97 -3.62
N VAL A 19 2.04 9.23 -3.35
CA VAL A 19 2.25 9.84 -2.02
C VAL A 19 1.52 9.05 -0.93
N VAL A 20 0.30 8.59 -1.19
CA VAL A 20 -0.47 7.79 -0.23
C VAL A 20 0.15 6.41 -0.03
N GLU A 21 0.57 5.73 -1.11
CA GLU A 21 1.28 4.45 -1.03
C GLU A 21 2.54 4.58 -0.16
N ASP A 22 3.39 5.57 -0.42
CA ASP A 22 4.62 5.83 0.35
C ASP A 22 4.32 6.16 1.82
N THR A 23 3.24 6.88 2.09
CA THR A 23 2.80 7.21 3.46
C THR A 23 2.39 5.96 4.24
N ILE A 24 1.69 5.02 3.60
CA ILE A 24 1.30 3.76 4.23
C ILE A 24 2.53 2.89 4.52
N GLU A 25 3.50 2.84 3.60
CA GLU A 25 4.76 2.12 3.81
C GLU A 25 5.58 2.70 4.98
N ALA A 26 5.68 4.03 5.06
CA ALA A 26 6.34 4.70 6.18
C ALA A 26 5.63 4.40 7.51
N ALA A 27 4.30 4.45 7.54
CA ALA A 27 3.53 4.11 8.73
C ALA A 27 3.73 2.65 9.17
N LEU A 28 3.78 1.71 8.21
CA LEU A 28 4.08 0.29 8.45
C LEU A 28 5.45 0.08 9.09
N ALA A 29 6.47 0.78 8.60
CA ALA A 29 7.83 0.70 9.14
C ALA A 29 7.88 1.18 10.60
N GLU A 30 7.32 2.35 10.89
CA GLU A 30 7.30 2.94 12.23
C GLU A 30 6.55 2.07 13.25
N ILE A 31 5.39 1.52 12.87
CA ILE A 31 4.61 0.69 13.80
C ILE A 31 5.25 -0.67 14.04
N ALA A 32 5.93 -1.25 13.04
CA ALA A 32 6.69 -2.49 13.20
C ALA A 32 7.88 -2.26 14.16
N GLU A 33 8.55 -1.12 14.04
CA GLU A 33 9.60 -0.74 14.98
C GLU A 33 9.06 -0.58 16.40
N LEU A 34 7.92 0.09 16.59
CA LEU A 34 7.24 0.18 17.89
C LEU A 34 6.96 -1.22 18.48
N GLN A 35 6.41 -2.14 17.68
CA GLN A 35 6.12 -3.50 18.13
C GLN A 35 7.38 -4.22 18.62
N GLY A 36 8.48 -4.11 17.86
CA GLY A 36 9.78 -4.66 18.25
C GLY A 36 10.31 -4.06 19.55
N ARG A 37 10.22 -2.73 19.71
CA ARG A 37 10.63 -2.01 20.93
C ARG A 37 9.81 -2.47 22.15
N MET A 38 8.51 -2.70 22.01
CA MET A 38 7.67 -3.23 23.08
C MET A 38 8.11 -4.62 23.54
N ILE A 39 8.42 -5.52 22.61
CA ILE A 39 8.89 -6.88 22.91
C ILE A 39 10.26 -6.81 23.63
N HIS A 40 11.18 -6.02 23.11
CA HIS A 40 12.52 -5.86 23.68
C HIS A 40 12.47 -5.24 25.10
N ALA A 41 11.69 -4.17 25.30
CA ALA A 41 11.54 -3.53 26.60
C ALA A 41 11.04 -4.50 27.68
N ARG A 42 10.10 -5.39 27.32
CA ARG A 42 9.62 -6.43 28.23
C ARG A 42 10.70 -7.44 28.60
N SER A 43 11.53 -7.85 27.64
CA SER A 43 12.66 -8.75 27.87
C SER A 43 13.68 -8.13 28.84
N VAL A 44 14.04 -6.86 28.63
CA VAL A 44 15.01 -6.14 29.49
C VAL A 44 14.45 -5.93 30.89
N ALA A 45 13.16 -5.61 31.01
CA ALA A 45 12.51 -5.40 32.30
C ALA A 45 12.28 -6.70 33.10
N GLY A 46 12.47 -7.88 32.50
CA GLY A 46 12.26 -9.17 33.16
C GLY A 46 10.79 -9.41 33.57
N VAL A 47 9.83 -8.76 32.90
CA VAL A 47 8.41 -8.88 33.23
C VAL A 47 7.77 -10.08 32.53
N ALA A 48 6.71 -10.63 33.14
CA ALA A 48 5.95 -11.75 32.60
C ALA A 48 5.41 -11.45 31.18
N THR A 49 5.30 -12.50 30.36
CA THR A 49 4.75 -12.46 28.98
C THR A 49 3.39 -11.77 28.88
N ALA A 50 2.53 -11.98 29.86
CA ALA A 50 1.20 -11.37 29.93
C ALA A 50 1.23 -9.85 30.18
N THR A 51 2.28 -9.31 30.80
CA THR A 51 2.35 -7.88 31.12
C THR A 51 2.42 -7.05 29.84
N GLY A 52 1.41 -6.22 29.61
CA GLY A 52 1.30 -5.37 28.42
C GLY A 52 0.87 -6.11 27.14
N HIS A 53 0.44 -7.36 27.24
CA HIS A 53 0.03 -8.17 26.08
C HIS A 53 -1.15 -7.55 25.33
N GLU A 54 -2.14 -7.00 26.02
CA GLU A 54 -3.31 -6.34 25.38
C GLU A 54 -2.88 -5.17 24.49
N ALA A 55 -1.93 -4.35 24.94
CA ALA A 55 -1.38 -3.27 24.13
C ALA A 55 -0.62 -3.81 22.91
N LEU A 56 0.16 -4.89 23.07
CA LEU A 56 0.86 -5.54 21.96
C LEU A 56 -0.12 -6.12 20.92
N ALA A 57 -1.26 -6.65 21.38
CA ALA A 57 -2.32 -7.17 20.52
C ALA A 57 -2.99 -6.05 19.69
N GLU A 58 -3.26 -4.88 20.29
CA GLU A 58 -3.79 -3.73 19.54
C GLU A 58 -2.79 -3.18 18.50
N VAL A 59 -1.50 -3.16 18.82
CA VAL A 59 -0.46 -2.80 17.84
C VAL A 59 -0.42 -3.81 16.69
N ALA A 60 -0.45 -5.11 16.98
CA ALA A 60 -0.51 -6.16 15.95
C ALA A 60 -1.75 -6.02 15.04
N LYS A 61 -2.91 -5.73 15.61
CA LYS A 61 -4.14 -5.47 14.86
C LYS A 61 -4.03 -4.24 13.96
N THR A 62 -3.38 -3.19 14.45
CA THR A 62 -3.15 -1.95 13.66
C THR A 62 -2.22 -2.22 12.48
N ILE A 63 -1.15 -3.02 12.67
CA ILE A 63 -0.27 -3.48 11.59
C ILE A 63 -1.08 -4.19 10.51
N GLN A 64 -1.94 -5.13 10.89
CA GLN A 64 -2.80 -5.86 9.95
C GLN A 64 -3.69 -4.90 9.13
N GLY A 65 -4.30 -3.92 9.77
CA GLY A 65 -5.11 -2.90 9.08
C GLY A 65 -4.31 -2.07 8.06
N LEU A 66 -3.05 -1.74 8.36
CA LEU A 66 -2.18 -1.03 7.41
C LEU A 66 -1.75 -1.93 6.24
N VAL A 67 -1.50 -3.23 6.47
CA VAL A 67 -1.22 -4.20 5.40
C VAL A 67 -2.43 -4.32 4.45
N GLU A 68 -3.65 -4.34 4.98
CA GLU A 68 -4.87 -4.34 4.18
C GLU A 68 -5.04 -3.03 3.40
N ALA A 69 -4.80 -1.88 4.03
CA ALA A 69 -4.83 -0.58 3.37
C ALA A 69 -3.84 -0.49 2.20
N ARG A 70 -2.61 -1.00 2.40
CA ARG A 70 -1.57 -1.11 1.37
C ARG A 70 -2.06 -1.93 0.17
N GLY A 71 -2.63 -3.12 0.42
CA GLY A 71 -3.18 -3.97 -0.63
C GLY A 71 -4.35 -3.30 -1.38
N GLY A 72 -5.22 -2.61 -0.65
CA GLY A 72 -6.32 -1.82 -1.21
C GLY A 72 -5.83 -0.71 -2.14
N MET A 73 -4.80 0.04 -1.73
CA MET A 73 -4.21 1.10 -2.54
C MET A 73 -3.54 0.57 -3.81
N ALA A 74 -2.78 -0.52 -3.71
CA ALA A 74 -2.18 -1.15 -4.89
C ALA A 74 -3.25 -1.60 -5.92
N ASN A 75 -4.38 -2.15 -5.45
CA ASN A 75 -5.49 -2.49 -6.33
C ASN A 75 -6.18 -1.25 -6.93
N ALA A 76 -6.38 -0.19 -6.14
CA ALA A 76 -6.93 1.07 -6.63
C ALA A 76 -6.04 1.69 -7.71
N HIS A 77 -4.72 1.71 -7.51
CA HIS A 77 -3.74 2.15 -8.48
C HIS A 77 -3.84 1.34 -9.78
N ARG A 78 -3.89 0.00 -9.70
CA ARG A 78 -4.08 -0.87 -10.86
C ARG A 78 -5.37 -0.53 -11.63
N ILE A 79 -6.50 -0.36 -10.94
CA ILE A 79 -7.78 0.01 -11.56
C ILE A 79 -7.68 1.38 -12.25
N LEU A 80 -7.05 2.36 -11.60
CA LEU A 80 -6.83 3.69 -12.19
C LEU A 80 -5.95 3.61 -13.44
N LYS A 81 -4.91 2.76 -13.45
CA LYS A 81 -4.08 2.52 -14.63
C LYS A 81 -4.90 2.01 -15.81
N ASP A 82 -5.86 1.11 -15.58
CA ASP A 82 -6.74 0.57 -16.64
C ASP A 82 -7.61 1.67 -17.30
N THR A 83 -7.88 2.78 -16.60
CA THR A 83 -8.65 3.90 -17.18
C THR A 83 -7.96 4.53 -18.38
N THR A 84 -6.63 4.44 -18.50
CA THR A 84 -5.86 4.93 -19.66
C THR A 84 -6.31 4.32 -20.99
N ARG A 85 -6.92 3.13 -20.95
CA ARG A 85 -7.43 2.43 -22.13
C ARG A 85 -8.72 3.06 -22.67
N VAL A 86 -9.55 3.59 -21.77
CA VAL A 86 -10.92 4.06 -22.07
C VAL A 86 -11.06 5.58 -22.06
N VAL A 87 -10.19 6.31 -21.33
CA VAL A 87 -10.22 7.78 -21.28
C VAL A 87 -9.47 8.38 -22.48
N PRO A 88 -10.15 9.15 -23.35
CA PRO A 88 -9.50 9.80 -24.48
C PRO A 88 -8.38 10.74 -24.04
N GLY A 89 -7.20 10.59 -24.65
CA GLY A 89 -6.04 11.45 -24.37
C GLY A 89 -5.06 10.91 -23.33
N LEU A 90 -5.35 9.78 -22.67
CA LEU A 90 -4.45 9.13 -21.70
C LEU A 90 -3.71 7.89 -22.23
N ARG A 91 -4.17 7.27 -23.33
CA ARG A 91 -3.61 5.99 -23.85
C ARG A 91 -2.11 6.00 -24.13
N THR A 92 -1.57 7.15 -24.53
CA THR A 92 -0.15 7.33 -24.87
C THR A 92 0.58 8.19 -23.85
N THR A 93 -0.01 8.42 -22.67
CA THR A 93 0.55 9.25 -21.62
C THR A 93 1.06 8.34 -20.50
N GLY A 94 2.36 8.43 -20.22
CA GLY A 94 2.97 7.81 -19.04
C GLY A 94 3.36 8.89 -18.04
N PHE A 95 3.27 8.58 -16.75
CA PHE A 95 3.57 9.51 -15.66
C PHE A 95 4.84 9.09 -14.89
N GLY A 96 5.84 8.61 -15.63
CA GLY A 96 7.10 8.09 -15.08
C GLY A 96 7.06 6.59 -14.74
N ASP A 97 5.91 5.93 -14.92
CA ASP A 97 5.61 4.56 -14.50
C ASP A 97 5.59 3.53 -15.65
N VAL A 98 6.01 3.95 -16.86
CA VAL A 98 5.83 3.20 -18.12
C VAL A 98 6.58 1.85 -18.17
N GLY A 99 7.38 1.52 -17.16
CA GLY A 99 8.07 0.24 -17.01
C GLY A 99 8.23 -0.28 -15.58
N GLU A 100 7.74 0.44 -14.55
CA GLU A 100 7.86 -0.01 -13.14
C GLU A 100 6.72 -0.91 -12.69
N CYS A 101 5.57 -0.83 -13.36
CA CYS A 101 4.43 -1.63 -13.00
C CYS A 101 4.69 -3.08 -13.44
N PRO A 102 4.78 -4.05 -12.50
CA PRO A 102 5.12 -5.41 -12.86
C PRO A 102 4.14 -5.94 -13.91
N PRO A 103 4.62 -6.77 -14.86
CA PRO A 103 3.71 -7.48 -15.73
C PRO A 103 2.72 -8.27 -14.87
N PRO A 104 1.49 -8.54 -15.34
CA PRO A 104 0.51 -9.36 -14.61
C PRO A 104 0.97 -10.82 -14.32
N GLU A 105 2.23 -11.13 -14.58
CA GLU A 105 2.89 -12.38 -14.23
C GLU A 105 2.94 -12.53 -12.69
N GLY A 106 2.04 -13.35 -12.16
CA GLY A 106 1.88 -13.59 -10.73
C GLY A 106 0.43 -13.55 -10.23
N ALA A 107 -0.50 -13.00 -11.02
CA ALA A 107 -1.94 -13.17 -10.80
C ALA A 107 -2.38 -14.55 -11.29
N VAL A 108 -1.86 -15.61 -10.68
CA VAL A 108 -2.39 -16.96 -10.90
C VAL A 108 -3.69 -17.11 -10.11
N ASP A 109 -4.76 -17.51 -10.79
CA ASP A 109 -5.95 -18.02 -10.11
C ASP A 109 -5.51 -19.12 -9.14
N LEU A 110 -5.92 -19.02 -7.88
CA LEU A 110 -5.70 -20.06 -6.89
C LEU A 110 -6.31 -21.36 -7.44
N LYS A 111 -5.47 -22.28 -7.90
CA LYS A 111 -5.91 -23.64 -8.22
C LYS A 111 -6.28 -24.31 -6.91
N ILE A 112 -7.57 -24.39 -6.62
CA ILE A 112 -8.09 -25.32 -5.61
C ILE A 112 -7.83 -26.72 -6.17
N VAL A 113 -6.84 -27.40 -5.60
CA VAL A 113 -6.61 -28.83 -5.87
C VAL A 113 -7.48 -29.58 -4.87
N ALA A 114 -8.53 -30.23 -5.36
CA ALA A 114 -9.35 -31.16 -4.60
C ALA A 114 -8.64 -32.52 -4.46
#